data_AF-A0A8S3R985-F1
#
_entry.id   AF-A0A8S3R985-F1
#
_cell.length_a   1.000
_cell.length_b   1.000
_cell.length_c   1.000
_cell.angle_alpha   90.00
_cell.angle_beta   90.00
_cell.angle_gamma   90.00
#
_symmetry.space_group_name_H-M   'P 1'
#
loop_
_entity.id
_entity.type
_entity.pdbx_description
1 polymer ?
#
loop_
_entity_poly.entity_id
_entity_poly.type
_entity_poly.pdbx_seq_one_letter_code
_entity_poly.pdbx_strand_id
1 'polypeptide(L)'
;MKPTEYWQQKKLEHDIRNTTSHIYGDHKLCNPDFCKAKSNVSHQDQNQDDDSEVECEDIFQEQSEFWDAGTSLQAQEDSRGPNWSPNVWAQTTETTSGLYFDKLYKQREQCIDNNNKSKDKKEIKERRWKRKMSSLKESNSNKAKQHYGNESIQPESDVSENELTKFMLMKIILKKTPSLKKKEGKRKDLTTDDEEAQGPSNLNDHKKTIRRTRRKCSQLKFLGRRISHEWIEEDNTSKWYSGTVTGVLTETDGADGAEYEVLYDGDDEPHIIDHLLEDYRSCSLKFIDL
;
A
#
# COMPACT_ATOMS: atom_id res chain seq x y z
N MET A 1 8.94 17.55 17.15
CA MET A 1 8.52 16.33 17.88
C MET A 1 9.65 15.98 18.81
N LYS A 2 9.33 15.58 20.05
CA LYS A 2 10.38 15.16 20.99
C LYS A 2 10.99 13.84 20.46
N PRO A 3 12.31 13.61 20.58
CA PRO A 3 12.96 12.42 20.04
C PRO A 3 12.30 11.10 20.48
N THR A 4 11.73 11.07 21.69
CA THR A 4 11.03 9.92 22.26
C THR A 4 9.72 9.56 21.56
N GLU A 5 8.98 10.54 21.05
CA GLU A 5 7.68 10.30 20.38
C GLU A 5 7.86 9.63 19.00
N TYR A 6 8.95 9.98 18.31
CA TYR A 6 9.29 9.41 17.00
C TYR A 6 9.66 7.92 17.08
N TRP A 7 10.45 7.54 18.09
CA TRP A 7 10.82 6.14 18.32
C TRP A 7 9.61 5.29 18.72
N GLN A 8 8.72 5.83 19.56
CA GLN A 8 7.47 5.16 19.91
C GLN A 8 6.57 4.96 18.68
N GLN A 9 6.52 5.95 17.78
CA GLN A 9 5.75 5.84 16.55
C GLN A 9 6.32 4.81 15.58
N LYS A 10 7.65 4.77 15.38
CA LYS A 10 8.30 3.74 14.53
C LYS A 10 8.16 2.34 15.10
N LYS A 11 8.24 2.18 16.43
CA LYS A 11 8.00 0.91 17.10
C LYS A 11 6.56 0.45 16.88
N LEU A 12 5.58 1.34 17.08
CA LEU A 12 4.17 1.02 16.84
C LEU A 12 3.88 0.67 15.38
N GLU A 13 4.50 1.35 14.41
CA GLU A 13 4.37 0.99 12.99
C GLU A 13 4.97 -0.38 12.66
N HIS A 14 6.09 -0.74 13.28
CA HIS A 14 6.72 -2.06 13.15
C HIS A 14 5.83 -3.16 13.74
N ASP A 15 5.29 -2.90 14.93
CA ASP A 15 4.37 -3.78 15.65
C ASP A 15 3.06 -4.01 14.90
N ILE A 16 2.47 -2.97 14.28
CA ILE A 16 1.24 -3.06 13.47
C ILE A 16 1.47 -3.81 12.15
N ARG A 17 2.67 -3.68 11.56
CA ARG A 17 3.02 -4.39 10.31
C ARG A 17 3.35 -5.87 10.58
N ASN A 18 3.77 -6.19 11.79
CA ASN A 18 3.80 -7.55 12.28
C ASN A 18 2.42 -7.97 12.81
N THR A 19 2.25 -9.27 13.04
CA THR A 19 1.05 -9.80 13.70
C THR A 19 1.01 -9.35 15.15
N THR A 20 -0.17 -9.31 15.76
CA THR A 20 -0.34 -8.96 17.20
C THR A 20 0.55 -9.79 18.11
N SER A 21 0.85 -11.04 17.73
CA SER A 21 1.79 -11.92 18.44
C SER A 21 3.20 -11.31 18.62
N HIS A 22 3.64 -10.43 17.71
CA HIS A 22 4.93 -9.75 17.80
C HIS A 22 5.04 -8.80 18.99
N ILE A 23 3.92 -8.12 19.30
CA ILE A 23 3.84 -7.15 20.40
C ILE A 23 4.11 -7.85 21.74
N TYR A 24 3.71 -9.12 21.83
CA TYR A 24 3.87 -9.98 23.00
C TYR A 24 5.15 -10.83 22.96
N GLY A 25 6.03 -10.62 21.97
CA GLY A 25 7.30 -11.35 21.86
C GLY A 25 7.18 -12.75 21.22
N ASP A 26 5.98 -13.19 20.81
CA ASP A 26 5.83 -14.44 20.07
C ASP A 26 6.11 -14.22 18.57
N HIS A 27 7.34 -14.57 18.22
CA HIS A 27 7.85 -14.43 16.87
C HIS A 27 7.41 -15.55 15.92
N LYS A 28 6.78 -16.64 16.40
CA LYS A 28 6.42 -17.83 15.58
C LYS A 28 5.43 -17.52 14.46
N LEU A 29 4.56 -16.53 14.63
CA LEU A 29 3.57 -16.12 13.63
C LEU A 29 3.90 -14.78 12.94
N CYS A 30 5.02 -14.16 13.30
CA CYS A 30 5.40 -12.85 12.74
C CYS A 30 5.67 -12.90 11.23
N ASN A 31 5.48 -11.78 10.56
CA ASN A 31 5.79 -11.65 9.14
C ASN A 31 7.32 -11.66 8.97
N PRO A 32 7.90 -12.62 8.22
CA PRO A 32 9.35 -12.75 8.07
C PRO A 32 10.02 -11.53 7.43
N ASP A 33 9.29 -10.74 6.63
CA ASP A 33 9.82 -9.53 5.99
C ASP A 33 10.03 -8.37 6.98
N PHE A 34 9.39 -8.42 8.15
CA PHE A 34 9.39 -7.32 9.12
C PHE A 34 9.99 -7.73 10.47
N CYS A 35 9.87 -9.00 10.86
CA CYS A 35 10.36 -9.51 12.14
C CYS A 35 11.75 -10.18 11.99
N LYS A 36 12.81 -9.44 12.33
CA LYS A 36 14.20 -9.93 12.30
C LYS A 36 14.50 -11.08 13.27
N ALA A 37 13.65 -11.30 14.27
CA ALA A 37 13.81 -12.45 15.18
C ALA A 37 13.58 -13.80 14.48
N LYS A 38 12.79 -13.83 13.39
CA LYS A 38 12.56 -15.05 12.59
C LYS A 38 13.70 -15.35 11.62
N SER A 39 14.43 -14.33 11.16
CA SER A 39 15.52 -14.52 10.18
C SER A 39 16.78 -15.16 10.77
N ASN A 40 16.90 -15.23 12.10
CA ASN A 40 18.06 -15.83 12.79
C ASN A 40 17.85 -17.29 13.23
N VAL A 41 16.70 -17.90 12.97
CA VAL A 41 16.47 -19.30 13.33
C VAL A 41 16.92 -20.21 12.19
N SER A 42 18.24 -20.32 12.03
CA SER A 42 18.91 -21.41 11.31
C SER A 42 19.44 -22.40 12.34
N HIS A 43 18.81 -23.57 12.41
CA HIS A 43 19.26 -24.82 13.04
C HIS A 43 20.42 -24.73 14.05
N GLN A 44 20.09 -24.79 15.35
CA GLN A 44 20.94 -25.50 16.31
C GLN A 44 20.10 -26.08 17.45
N ASP A 45 20.29 -27.38 17.65
CA ASP A 45 19.71 -28.23 18.68
C ASP A 45 20.14 -27.83 20.10
N GLN A 46 19.17 -27.96 21.02
CA GLN A 46 19.23 -28.51 22.38
C GLN A 46 20.37 -28.10 23.34
N ASN A 47 19.98 -27.42 24.42
CA ASN A 47 19.94 -27.90 25.82
C ASN A 47 20.23 -26.74 26.79
N GLN A 48 19.25 -26.38 27.61
CA GLN A 48 19.51 -25.91 28.97
C GLN A 48 18.21 -25.98 29.78
N ASP A 49 18.19 -26.97 30.69
CA ASP A 49 17.27 -27.05 31.81
C ASP A 49 17.50 -25.83 32.73
N ASP A 50 16.44 -25.09 33.03
CA ASP A 50 16.38 -24.25 34.23
C ASP A 50 14.94 -24.24 34.76
N ASP A 51 14.77 -24.89 35.90
CA ASP A 51 13.51 -25.08 36.63
C ASP A 51 13.02 -23.73 37.19
N SER A 52 12.03 -23.12 36.56
CA SER A 52 11.09 -22.20 37.21
C SER A 52 9.79 -22.05 36.41
N GLU A 53 9.03 -23.14 36.27
CA GLU A 53 7.62 -23.08 35.87
C GLU A 53 6.78 -22.44 36.98
N VAL A 54 6.80 -21.11 37.03
CA VAL A 54 5.78 -20.32 37.73
C VAL A 54 4.74 -19.92 36.68
N GLU A 55 3.67 -20.71 36.61
CA GLU A 55 2.26 -20.35 36.31
C GLU A 55 2.01 -18.98 35.65
N CYS A 56 2.70 -18.68 34.53
CA CYS A 56 2.47 -17.48 33.72
C CYS A 56 1.54 -17.76 32.53
N GLU A 57 1.43 -19.02 32.11
CA GLU A 57 0.57 -19.45 31.01
C GLU A 57 -0.91 -19.08 31.27
N ASP A 58 -1.36 -19.15 32.52
CA ASP A 58 -2.75 -18.82 32.90
C ASP A 58 -3.08 -17.33 32.75
N ILE A 59 -2.12 -16.43 33.04
CA ILE A 59 -2.32 -14.98 32.88
C ILE A 59 -2.43 -14.59 31.40
N PHE A 60 -1.66 -15.26 30.53
CA PHE A 60 -1.68 -15.00 29.09
C PHE A 60 -2.94 -15.56 28.42
N GLN A 61 -3.39 -16.74 28.86
CA GLN A 61 -4.64 -17.33 28.42
C GLN A 61 -5.84 -16.45 28.82
N GLU A 62 -5.88 -15.98 30.07
CA GLU A 62 -6.98 -15.14 30.58
C GLU A 62 -7.02 -13.75 29.91
N GLN A 63 -5.87 -13.17 29.56
CA GLN A 63 -5.82 -11.91 28.79
C GLN A 63 -6.20 -12.10 27.31
N SER A 64 -5.77 -13.19 26.66
CA SER A 64 -6.19 -13.48 25.28
C SER A 64 -7.69 -13.71 25.22
N GLU A 65 -8.23 -14.46 26.18
CA GLU A 65 -9.66 -14.68 26.31
C GLU A 65 -10.41 -13.37 26.60
N PHE A 66 -9.87 -12.43 27.37
CA PHE A 66 -10.51 -11.12 27.57
C PHE A 66 -10.63 -10.29 26.29
N TRP A 67 -9.61 -10.31 25.40
CA TRP A 67 -9.64 -9.54 24.15
C TRP A 67 -10.46 -10.21 23.04
N ASP A 68 -10.47 -11.55 23.02
CA ASP A 68 -11.19 -12.34 22.02
C ASP A 68 -12.65 -12.63 22.44
N ALA A 69 -12.93 -12.77 23.74
CA ALA A 69 -14.27 -12.95 24.29
C ALA A 69 -14.97 -11.60 24.46
N GLY A 70 -15.41 -11.01 23.35
CA GLY A 70 -16.40 -9.93 23.43
C GLY A 70 -16.47 -9.01 22.23
N THR A 71 -15.45 -8.99 21.36
CA THR A 71 -15.46 -8.10 20.20
C THR A 71 -15.68 -8.89 18.93
N SER A 72 -16.91 -8.85 18.41
CA SER A 72 -17.18 -9.35 17.06
C SER A 72 -16.19 -8.73 16.05
N LEU A 73 -15.83 -9.46 14.99
CA LEU A 73 -15.00 -8.94 13.89
C LEU A 73 -15.54 -7.60 13.36
N GLN A 74 -16.87 -7.43 13.37
CA GLN A 74 -17.53 -6.17 13.03
C GLN A 74 -17.20 -5.06 14.05
N ALA A 75 -17.18 -5.33 15.35
CA ALA A 75 -16.77 -4.37 16.38
C ALA A 75 -15.27 -4.00 16.29
N GLN A 76 -14.42 -4.95 15.88
CA GLN A 76 -13.01 -4.67 15.57
C GLN A 76 -12.85 -3.82 14.30
N GLU A 77 -13.70 -4.00 13.28
CA GLU A 77 -13.73 -3.13 12.11
C GLU A 77 -14.32 -1.74 12.44
N ASP A 78 -15.35 -1.68 13.29
CA ASP A 78 -15.99 -0.43 13.72
C ASP A 78 -15.07 0.41 14.63
N SER A 79 -14.16 -0.25 15.37
CA SER A 79 -13.06 0.41 16.08
C SER A 79 -11.91 0.83 15.14
N ARG A 80 -11.79 0.22 13.95
CA ARG A 80 -10.83 0.56 12.90
C ARG A 80 -11.49 1.40 11.80
N GLY A 81 -12.12 2.52 12.17
CA GLY A 81 -12.94 3.29 11.22
C GLY A 81 -13.01 4.79 11.46
N PRO A 82 -13.77 5.52 10.61
CA PRO A 82 -14.05 6.95 10.75
C PRO A 82 -14.75 7.31 12.08
N ASN A 83 -15.12 6.31 12.88
CA ASN A 83 -15.66 6.48 14.21
C ASN A 83 -14.69 7.15 15.19
N TRP A 84 -13.39 7.28 14.90
CA TRP A 84 -12.47 8.11 15.69
C TRP A 84 -12.44 9.56 15.20
N SER A 85 -13.60 10.14 14.89
CA SER A 85 -13.68 11.58 14.66
C SER A 85 -13.25 12.33 15.93
N PRO A 86 -12.69 13.54 15.83
CA PRO A 86 -12.40 14.37 17.01
C PRO A 86 -13.59 14.48 17.98
N ASN A 87 -14.81 14.49 17.44
CA ASN A 87 -16.04 14.52 18.25
C ASN A 87 -16.26 13.22 19.04
N VAL A 88 -16.00 12.06 18.43
CA VAL A 88 -16.11 10.78 19.14
C VAL A 88 -14.97 10.62 20.13
N TRP A 89 -13.75 11.06 19.80
CA TRP A 89 -12.63 11.10 20.75
C TRP A 89 -13.00 11.93 22.00
N ALA A 90 -13.55 13.13 21.79
CA ALA A 90 -13.97 14.00 22.88
C ALA A 90 -15.10 13.38 23.72
N GLN A 91 -16.02 12.65 23.09
CA GLN A 91 -17.11 11.96 23.79
C GLN A 91 -16.65 10.73 24.58
N THR A 92 -15.69 9.96 24.08
CA THR A 92 -15.25 8.71 24.71
C THR A 92 -14.16 8.92 25.76
N THR A 93 -13.32 9.93 25.59
CA THR A 93 -12.19 10.17 26.49
C THR A 93 -12.42 11.33 27.45
N GLU A 94 -13.48 12.11 27.26
CA GLU A 94 -13.72 13.39 27.95
C GLU A 94 -12.54 14.39 27.83
N THR A 95 -11.58 14.11 26.94
CA THR A 95 -10.41 14.97 26.70
C THR A 95 -10.52 15.65 25.34
N THR A 96 -10.04 16.89 25.27
CA THR A 96 -9.94 17.60 23.98
C THR A 96 -8.87 16.93 23.12
N SER A 97 -9.23 16.58 21.89
CA SER A 97 -8.26 16.05 20.92
C SER A 97 -7.14 17.08 20.68
N GLY A 98 -5.90 16.60 20.58
CA GLY A 98 -4.77 17.47 20.29
C GLY A 98 -4.83 18.04 18.86
N LEU A 99 -4.31 19.26 18.66
CA LEU A 99 -4.28 19.94 17.35
C LEU A 99 -3.69 19.10 16.20
N TYR A 100 -2.72 18.24 16.52
CA TYR A 100 -2.11 17.33 15.56
C TYR A 100 -3.11 16.25 15.08
N PHE A 101 -3.87 15.68 16.00
CA PHE A 101 -4.89 14.68 15.70
C PHE A 101 -5.99 15.25 14.80
N ASP A 102 -6.47 16.46 15.13
CA ASP A 102 -7.46 17.17 14.31
C ASP A 102 -6.97 17.45 12.90
N LYS A 103 -5.69 17.83 12.75
CA LYS A 103 -5.07 18.08 11.44
C LYS A 103 -5.00 16.80 10.61
N LEU A 104 -4.57 15.69 11.19
CA LEU A 104 -4.52 14.39 10.50
C LEU A 104 -5.92 13.94 10.06
N TYR A 105 -6.91 14.09 10.94
CA TYR A 105 -8.28 13.70 10.62
C TYR A 105 -8.86 14.54 9.46
N LYS A 106 -8.68 15.87 9.50
CA LYS A 106 -9.09 16.77 8.40
C LYS A 106 -8.40 16.43 7.07
N GLN A 107 -7.10 16.10 7.09
CA GLN A 107 -6.39 15.68 5.88
C GLN A 107 -6.95 14.37 5.33
N ARG A 108 -7.28 13.41 6.20
CA ARG A 108 -7.90 12.15 5.80
C ARG A 108 -9.29 12.35 5.20
N GLU A 109 -10.14 13.17 5.82
CA GLU A 109 -11.46 13.53 5.26
C GLU A 109 -11.33 14.16 3.88
N GLN A 110 -10.43 15.12 3.70
CA GLN A 110 -10.16 15.70 2.38
C GLN A 110 -9.70 14.66 1.35
N CYS A 111 -8.86 13.72 1.74
CA CYS A 111 -8.44 12.62 0.87
C CYS A 111 -9.61 11.72 0.46
N ILE A 112 -10.49 11.37 1.42
CA ILE A 112 -11.69 10.56 1.16
C ILE A 112 -12.64 11.31 0.23
N ASP A 113 -12.89 12.58 0.49
CA ASP A 113 -13.73 13.44 -0.34
C ASP A 113 -13.18 13.58 -1.76
N ASN A 114 -11.87 13.82 -1.90
CA ASN A 114 -11.22 13.90 -3.20
C ASN A 114 -11.30 12.56 -3.95
N ASN A 115 -11.14 11.44 -3.24
CA ASN A 115 -11.30 10.11 -3.81
C ASN A 115 -12.75 9.89 -4.28
N ASN A 116 -13.75 10.21 -3.46
CA ASN A 116 -15.17 10.06 -3.80
C ASN A 116 -15.58 10.99 -4.96
N LYS A 117 -15.17 12.26 -4.94
CA LYS A 117 -15.31 13.21 -6.06
C LYS A 117 -14.68 12.67 -7.34
N SER A 118 -13.56 11.95 -7.24
CA SER A 118 -12.90 11.34 -8.40
C SER A 118 -13.61 10.08 -8.89
N LYS A 119 -14.23 9.29 -8.01
CA LYS A 119 -14.95 8.06 -8.38
C LYS A 119 -16.13 8.35 -9.30
N ASP A 120 -16.82 9.48 -9.11
CA ASP A 120 -17.99 9.84 -9.90
C ASP A 120 -17.71 10.56 -11.21
N LYS A 121 -16.46 10.95 -11.46
CA LYS A 121 -16.08 11.49 -12.77
C LYS A 121 -16.26 10.41 -13.83
N LYS A 122 -17.14 10.68 -14.80
CA LYS A 122 -17.44 9.79 -15.95
C LYS A 122 -16.16 9.31 -16.65
N GLU A 123 -15.18 10.20 -16.78
CA GLU A 123 -13.85 9.90 -17.35
C GLU A 123 -13.08 8.82 -16.56
N ILE A 124 -13.15 8.84 -15.22
CA ILE A 124 -12.48 7.86 -14.36
C ILE A 124 -13.20 6.51 -14.42
N LYS A 125 -14.54 6.51 -14.45
CA LYS A 125 -15.34 5.29 -14.66
C LYS A 125 -15.03 4.65 -16.02
N GLU A 126 -14.96 5.45 -17.09
CA GLU A 126 -14.63 4.96 -18.43
C GLU A 126 -13.19 4.45 -18.51
N ARG A 127 -12.22 5.14 -17.89
CA ARG A 127 -10.82 4.67 -17.83
C ARG A 127 -10.68 3.37 -17.05
N ARG A 128 -11.38 3.23 -15.91
CA ARG A 128 -11.41 1.97 -15.14
C ARG A 128 -12.06 0.85 -15.94
N TRP A 129 -13.17 1.14 -16.64
CA TRP A 129 -13.83 0.17 -17.50
C TRP A 129 -12.92 -0.27 -18.65
N LYS A 130 -12.25 0.66 -19.35
CA LYS A 130 -11.28 0.34 -20.40
C LYS A 130 -10.13 -0.54 -19.90
N ARG A 131 -9.57 -0.25 -18.72
CA ARG A 131 -8.53 -1.09 -18.09
C ARG A 131 -9.05 -2.49 -17.75
N LYS A 132 -10.28 -2.58 -17.22
CA LYS A 132 -10.91 -3.86 -16.90
C LYS A 132 -11.16 -4.69 -18.16
N MET A 133 -11.60 -4.05 -19.24
CA MET A 133 -11.81 -4.71 -20.53
C MET A 133 -10.49 -5.12 -21.19
N SER A 134 -9.42 -4.31 -21.09
CA SER A 134 -8.10 -4.72 -21.60
C SER A 134 -7.51 -5.88 -20.81
N SER A 135 -7.63 -5.85 -19.47
CA SER A 135 -7.15 -6.96 -18.62
C SER A 135 -7.97 -8.24 -18.79
N LEU A 136 -9.24 -8.14 -19.20
CA LEU A 136 -10.04 -9.31 -19.57
C LEU A 136 -9.57 -9.92 -20.90
N LYS A 137 -9.23 -9.09 -21.90
CA LYS A 137 -8.68 -9.56 -23.17
C LYS A 137 -7.31 -10.23 -23.00
N GLU A 138 -6.55 -9.82 -21.99
CA GLU A 138 -5.27 -10.42 -21.60
C GLU A 138 -5.40 -11.51 -20.52
N SER A 139 -6.61 -11.80 -20.02
CA SER A 139 -6.85 -12.90 -19.08
C SER A 139 -6.87 -14.26 -19.77
N ASN A 140 -5.81 -14.54 -20.52
CA ASN A 140 -5.26 -15.89 -20.62
C ASN A 140 -4.30 -16.00 -19.43
N SER A 141 -4.87 -15.91 -18.22
CA SER A 141 -4.14 -15.49 -17.04
C SER A 141 -2.91 -16.37 -16.83
N ASN A 142 -1.75 -15.75 -16.56
CA ASN A 142 -0.57 -16.50 -16.14
C ASN A 142 -0.86 -17.41 -14.94
N LYS A 143 -1.89 -17.09 -14.14
CA LYS A 143 -2.44 -17.94 -13.07
C LYS A 143 -3.05 -19.25 -13.59
N ALA A 144 -3.81 -19.20 -14.68
CA ALA A 144 -4.31 -20.39 -15.37
C ALA A 144 -3.17 -21.18 -16.02
N LYS A 145 -2.20 -20.50 -16.65
CA LYS A 145 -0.99 -21.18 -17.19
C LYS A 145 -0.14 -21.83 -16.10
N GLN A 146 -0.04 -21.21 -14.91
CA GLN A 146 0.65 -21.78 -13.75
C GLN A 146 -0.08 -23.00 -13.17
N HIS A 147 -1.42 -22.98 -13.13
CA HIS A 147 -2.19 -24.08 -12.57
C HIS A 147 -2.39 -25.27 -13.53
N TYR A 148 -2.48 -25.02 -14.84
CA TYR A 148 -2.78 -26.05 -15.85
C TYR A 148 -1.59 -26.40 -16.75
N GLY A 149 -0.42 -25.80 -16.53
CA GLY A 149 0.81 -26.06 -17.28
C GLY A 149 0.88 -25.34 -18.64
N ASN A 150 2.09 -25.26 -19.20
CA ASN A 150 2.33 -24.66 -20.53
C ASN A 150 1.65 -25.45 -21.67
N GLU A 151 1.24 -26.70 -21.40
CA GLU A 151 0.50 -27.55 -22.34
C GLU A 151 -1.01 -27.55 -22.09
N SER A 152 -1.53 -26.61 -21.30
CA SER A 152 -2.97 -26.39 -21.16
C SER A 152 -3.57 -26.07 -22.53
N ILE A 153 -4.13 -27.10 -23.16
CA ILE A 153 -4.96 -27.00 -24.36
C ILE A 153 -6.04 -25.96 -24.04
N GLN A 154 -6.22 -24.98 -24.94
CA GLN A 154 -7.32 -24.03 -24.79
C GLN A 154 -8.59 -24.85 -24.62
N PRO A 155 -9.40 -24.61 -23.57
CA PRO A 155 -10.67 -25.31 -23.43
C PRO A 155 -11.44 -25.09 -24.72
N GLU A 156 -11.65 -26.16 -25.49
CA GLU A 156 -12.58 -26.14 -26.60
C GLU A 156 -13.91 -25.72 -26.00
N SER A 157 -14.55 -24.71 -26.59
CA SER A 157 -15.83 -24.26 -26.11
C SER A 157 -16.85 -25.38 -26.38
N ASP A 158 -17.15 -26.18 -25.35
CA ASP A 158 -18.19 -27.22 -25.38
C ASP A 158 -19.59 -26.66 -25.74
N VAL A 159 -19.72 -25.33 -25.74
CA VAL A 159 -20.93 -24.60 -26.04
C VAL A 159 -20.70 -23.78 -27.30
N SER A 160 -21.48 -24.09 -28.35
CA SER A 160 -21.41 -23.34 -29.60
C SER A 160 -21.78 -21.87 -29.40
N GLU A 161 -21.22 -20.97 -30.21
CA GLU A 161 -21.46 -19.53 -30.14
C GLU A 161 -22.98 -19.19 -30.26
N ASN A 162 -23.73 -20.05 -30.95
CA ASN A 162 -25.19 -19.98 -31.09
C ASN A 162 -25.95 -20.27 -29.78
N GLU A 163 -25.44 -21.17 -28.92
CA GLU A 163 -26.07 -21.44 -27.63
C GLU A 163 -25.81 -20.32 -26.63
N LEU A 164 -24.61 -19.74 -26.66
CA LEU A 164 -24.24 -18.59 -25.83
C LEU A 164 -25.10 -17.36 -26.15
N THR A 165 -25.33 -17.06 -27.42
CA THR A 165 -26.23 -15.98 -27.84
C THR A 165 -27.68 -16.25 -27.44
N LYS A 166 -28.15 -17.50 -27.53
CA LYS A 166 -29.47 -17.93 -27.06
C LYS A 166 -29.64 -17.71 -25.54
N PHE A 167 -28.64 -18.05 -24.73
CA PHE A 167 -28.66 -17.79 -23.28
C PHE A 167 -28.65 -16.30 -22.94
N MET A 168 -27.89 -15.47 -23.68
CA MET A 168 -27.91 -14.01 -23.47
C MET A 168 -29.27 -13.41 -23.83
N LEU A 169 -29.85 -13.79 -24.97
CA LEU A 169 -31.19 -13.37 -25.40
C LEU A 169 -32.25 -13.76 -24.36
N MET A 170 -32.19 -14.99 -23.84
CA MET A 170 -33.12 -15.46 -22.82
C MET A 170 -33.02 -14.65 -21.51
N LYS A 171 -31.82 -14.26 -21.09
CA LYS A 171 -31.63 -13.35 -19.93
C LYS A 171 -32.16 -11.94 -20.19
N ILE A 172 -32.02 -11.42 -21.40
CA ILE A 172 -32.55 -10.10 -21.78
C ILE A 172 -34.08 -10.14 -21.79
N ILE A 173 -34.68 -11.20 -22.31
CA ILE A 173 -36.14 -11.39 -22.33
C ILE A 173 -36.67 -11.51 -20.90
N LEU A 174 -36.02 -12.33 -20.05
CA LEU A 174 -36.40 -12.47 -18.64
C LEU A 174 -36.32 -11.14 -17.87
N LYS A 175 -35.29 -10.33 -18.11
CA LYS A 175 -35.16 -8.99 -17.50
C LYS A 175 -36.13 -7.94 -18.06
N LYS A 176 -36.63 -8.13 -19.28
CA LYS A 176 -37.62 -7.23 -19.92
C LYS A 176 -39.06 -7.60 -19.59
N THR A 177 -39.33 -8.69 -18.86
CA THR A 177 -40.67 -8.91 -18.33
C THR A 177 -40.97 -7.83 -17.28
N PRO A 178 -41.91 -6.91 -17.52
CA PRO A 178 -42.28 -5.95 -16.50
C PRO A 178 -42.98 -6.74 -15.41
N SER A 179 -42.45 -6.71 -14.18
CA SER A 179 -43.25 -7.09 -13.02
C SER A 179 -44.52 -6.24 -13.07
N LEU A 180 -45.67 -6.87 -13.30
CA LEU A 180 -46.99 -6.25 -13.28
C LEU A 180 -47.25 -5.67 -11.89
N LYS A 181 -46.71 -4.49 -11.62
CA LYS A 181 -47.16 -3.60 -10.55
C LYS A 181 -47.98 -2.52 -11.21
N LYS A 182 -49.29 -2.79 -11.19
CA LYS A 182 -50.41 -1.88 -11.37
C LYS A 182 -50.08 -0.49 -10.81
N LYS A 183 -49.90 0.50 -11.68
CA LYS A 183 -50.06 1.92 -11.31
C LYS A 183 -50.78 2.65 -12.43
N GLU A 184 -51.93 3.16 -12.03
CA GLU A 184 -52.84 3.99 -12.80
C GLU A 184 -52.20 5.32 -13.17
N GLY A 185 -52.47 5.75 -14.40
CA GLY A 185 -52.85 7.11 -14.76
C GLY A 185 -51.91 8.27 -14.41
N LYS A 186 -51.22 8.80 -15.43
CA LYS A 186 -51.51 10.16 -15.92
C LYS A 186 -50.81 10.44 -17.26
N ARG A 187 -51.62 10.80 -18.25
CA ARG A 187 -51.26 11.41 -19.54
C ARG A 187 -50.65 12.80 -19.34
N LYS A 188 -49.72 13.18 -20.25
CA LYS A 188 -49.69 14.41 -21.10
C LYS A 188 -48.36 14.42 -21.89
N ASP A 189 -48.45 14.25 -23.22
CA ASP A 189 -48.24 15.26 -24.29
C ASP A 189 -46.73 15.49 -24.54
N LEU A 190 -46.06 14.88 -25.52
CA LEU A 190 -46.10 14.98 -27.00
C LEU A 190 -45.84 16.39 -27.56
N THR A 191 -44.57 16.68 -27.85
CA THR A 191 -44.13 17.56 -28.95
C THR A 191 -42.82 17.01 -29.52
N THR A 192 -42.92 16.49 -30.74
CA THR A 192 -41.86 16.26 -31.73
C THR A 192 -41.44 17.61 -32.33
N ASP A 193 -40.16 17.75 -32.66
CA ASP A 193 -39.72 18.43 -33.88
C ASP A 193 -38.37 17.83 -34.30
N ASP A 194 -38.33 17.43 -35.57
CA ASP A 194 -37.21 16.87 -36.33
C ASP A 194 -36.26 17.99 -36.77
N GLU A 195 -34.96 17.71 -36.87
CA GLU A 195 -34.13 18.28 -37.93
C GLU A 195 -32.90 17.39 -38.20
N GLU A 196 -32.92 16.78 -39.38
CA GLU A 196 -31.76 16.15 -40.05
C GLU A 196 -30.77 17.22 -40.51
N ALA A 197 -29.46 16.96 -40.37
CA ALA A 197 -28.47 17.51 -41.29
C ALA A 197 -27.28 16.56 -41.44
N GLN A 198 -26.94 16.32 -42.71
CA GLN A 198 -25.93 15.43 -43.25
C GLN A 198 -24.49 15.92 -42.99
N GLY A 199 -23.51 15.01 -42.98
CA GLY A 199 -22.06 15.29 -42.97
C GLY A 199 -21.54 15.86 -44.31
N PRO A 200 -20.23 15.82 -44.64
CA PRO A 200 -19.11 15.12 -43.98
C PRO A 200 -17.76 15.91 -43.93
N SER A 201 -16.70 15.22 -43.48
CA SER A 201 -15.31 15.23 -43.99
C SER A 201 -14.15 15.60 -43.03
N ASN A 202 -13.23 14.62 -42.98
CA ASN A 202 -11.86 14.55 -42.48
C ASN A 202 -11.00 15.83 -42.51
N LEU A 203 -10.10 15.98 -41.51
CA LEU A 203 -8.64 15.90 -41.72
C LEU A 203 -7.84 16.05 -40.40
N ASN A 204 -7.01 15.03 -40.14
CA ASN A 204 -5.69 15.08 -39.50
C ASN A 204 -5.51 15.69 -38.11
N ASP A 205 -5.78 14.88 -37.08
CA ASP A 205 -5.09 15.02 -35.79
C ASP A 205 -3.84 14.13 -35.76
N HIS A 206 -2.67 14.76 -35.90
CA HIS A 206 -1.40 14.17 -35.49
C HIS A 206 -1.43 13.91 -33.98
N LYS A 207 -1.88 12.71 -33.60
CA LYS A 207 -1.62 12.15 -32.27
C LYS A 207 -0.12 11.99 -32.09
N LYS A 208 0.51 13.02 -31.52
CA LYS A 208 1.77 12.87 -30.80
C LYS A 208 1.53 11.83 -29.71
N THR A 209 2.02 10.61 -29.95
CA THR A 209 2.11 9.57 -28.94
C THR A 209 3.06 10.06 -27.86
N ILE A 210 2.52 10.81 -26.90
CA ILE A 210 3.19 11.07 -25.63
C ILE A 210 3.21 9.72 -24.93
N ARG A 211 4.26 8.94 -25.22
CA ARG A 211 4.69 7.85 -24.35
C ARG A 211 4.93 8.51 -23.00
N ARG A 212 3.95 8.41 -22.10
CA ARG A 212 4.18 8.66 -20.69
C ARG A 212 5.21 7.63 -20.27
N THR A 213 6.46 8.07 -20.28
CA THR A 213 7.55 7.42 -19.58
C THR A 213 7.01 7.02 -18.22
N ARG A 214 7.21 5.76 -17.86
CA ARG A 214 6.98 5.24 -16.51
C ARG A 214 7.45 6.32 -15.55
N ARG A 215 6.64 6.66 -14.54
CA ARG A 215 7.05 7.56 -13.45
C ARG A 215 8.49 7.19 -13.13
N LYS A 216 9.44 8.07 -13.47
CA LYS A 216 10.82 7.89 -13.04
C LYS A 216 10.68 7.69 -11.53
N CYS A 217 11.06 6.53 -11.00
CA CYS A 217 11.41 6.49 -9.60
C CYS A 217 12.34 7.69 -9.44
N SER A 218 11.90 8.70 -8.68
CA SER A 218 12.71 9.88 -8.44
C SER A 218 14.07 9.35 -8.02
N GLN A 219 15.11 9.64 -8.81
CA GLN A 219 16.46 9.22 -8.48
C GLN A 219 16.69 9.58 -7.01
N LEU A 220 17.23 8.61 -6.27
CA LEU A 220 17.49 8.78 -4.86
C LEU A 220 18.40 10.00 -4.73
N LYS A 221 18.01 10.96 -3.90
CA LYS A 221 18.77 12.19 -3.69
C LYS A 221 19.49 12.11 -2.37
N PHE A 222 20.81 12.21 -2.39
CA PHE A 222 21.66 12.19 -1.20
C PHE A 222 22.04 13.59 -0.75
N LEU A 223 22.23 14.52 -1.69
CA LEU A 223 22.65 15.90 -1.38
C LEU A 223 21.75 16.59 -0.35
N GLY A 224 22.37 17.11 0.71
CA GLY A 224 21.71 17.83 1.80
C GLY A 224 20.95 16.94 2.78
N ARG A 225 21.02 15.61 2.64
CA ARG A 225 20.38 14.69 3.57
C ARG A 225 21.28 14.33 4.74
N ARG A 226 20.62 14.03 5.87
CA ARG A 226 21.29 13.48 7.04
C ARG A 226 21.30 11.95 6.96
N ILE A 227 22.48 11.36 7.08
CA ILE A 227 22.69 9.92 6.93
C ILE A 227 23.29 9.33 8.20
N SER A 228 23.04 8.04 8.40
CA SER A 228 23.71 7.17 9.35
C SER A 228 24.44 6.12 8.52
N HIS A 229 25.76 6.06 8.64
CA HIS A 229 26.65 5.24 7.84
C HIS A 229 27.44 4.29 8.75
N GLU A 230 27.37 3.00 8.45
CA GLU A 230 28.13 1.95 9.11
C GLU A 230 29.55 1.86 8.55
N TRP A 231 30.54 1.97 9.44
CA TRP A 231 31.95 1.76 9.13
C TRP A 231 32.46 0.55 9.91
N ILE A 232 33.29 -0.26 9.26
CA ILE A 232 33.99 -1.38 9.88
C ILE A 232 35.39 -0.91 10.24
N GLU A 233 35.70 -0.88 11.52
CA GLU A 233 37.04 -0.53 12.02
C GLU A 233 38.01 -1.70 11.92
N GLU A 234 39.32 -1.45 12.13
CA GLU A 234 40.39 -2.45 12.06
C GLU A 234 40.14 -3.67 12.97
N ASP A 235 39.41 -3.47 14.08
CA ASP A 235 39.04 -4.52 15.03
C ASP A 235 37.83 -5.38 14.58
N ASN A 236 37.37 -5.26 13.33
CA ASN A 236 36.12 -5.84 12.82
C ASN A 236 34.86 -5.43 13.60
N THR A 237 34.93 -4.33 14.36
CA THR A 237 33.74 -3.80 15.02
C THR A 237 33.03 -2.85 14.07
N SER A 238 31.71 -3.02 13.92
CA SER A 238 30.91 -2.07 13.14
C SER A 238 30.40 -0.94 14.02
N LYS A 239 30.67 0.29 13.59
CA LYS A 239 30.17 1.51 14.26
C LYS A 239 29.39 2.35 13.28
N TRP A 240 28.36 3.00 13.80
CA TRP A 240 27.47 3.86 13.03
C TRP A 240 27.82 5.32 13.27
N TYR A 241 28.22 6.00 12.20
CA TYR A 241 28.53 7.42 12.20
C TYR A 241 27.36 8.19 11.60
N SER A 242 27.02 9.34 12.18
CA SER A 242 25.96 10.22 11.67
C SER A 242 26.60 11.41 10.99
N GLY A 243 26.07 11.84 9.84
CA GLY A 243 26.65 12.93 9.07
C GLY A 243 25.67 13.55 8.10
N THR A 244 26.12 14.60 7.40
CA THR A 244 25.35 15.28 6.37
C THR A 244 26.11 15.23 5.05
N VAL A 245 25.41 14.86 3.98
CA VAL A 245 25.97 14.87 2.63
C VAL A 245 26.01 16.34 2.14
N THR A 246 27.21 16.90 2.06
CA THR A 246 27.43 18.32 1.74
C THR A 246 27.55 18.57 0.24
N GLY A 247 28.16 17.64 -0.50
CA GLY A 247 28.54 17.84 -1.90
C GLY A 247 28.53 16.56 -2.73
N VAL A 248 28.55 16.73 -4.05
CA VAL A 248 28.79 15.69 -5.05
C VAL A 248 29.94 16.19 -5.90
N LEU A 249 31.05 15.46 -5.88
CA LEU A 249 32.28 15.80 -6.59
C LEU A 249 32.25 15.32 -8.04
N THR A 250 31.75 14.10 -8.26
CA THR A 250 31.68 13.48 -9.58
C THR A 250 30.24 13.14 -9.94
N GLU A 251 29.94 13.28 -11.24
CA GLU A 251 28.66 12.90 -11.83
C GLU A 251 27.42 13.65 -11.27
N THR A 252 26.25 13.01 -11.33
CA THR A 252 24.96 13.54 -10.88
C THR A 252 24.50 12.80 -9.64
N ASP A 253 23.88 13.52 -8.69
CA ASP A 253 23.27 12.94 -7.48
C ASP A 253 22.38 11.72 -7.79
N GLY A 254 22.73 10.59 -7.17
CA GLY A 254 22.09 9.28 -7.34
C GLY A 254 22.59 8.45 -8.54
N ALA A 255 23.69 8.82 -9.19
CA ALA A 255 24.35 7.98 -10.19
C ALA A 255 25.20 6.87 -9.56
N ASP A 256 25.36 5.75 -10.28
CA ASP A 256 26.26 4.66 -9.89
C ASP A 256 27.71 5.12 -10.16
N GLY A 257 28.51 5.31 -9.11
CA GLY A 257 29.90 5.82 -9.19
C GLY A 257 30.08 7.31 -8.86
N ALA A 258 29.01 7.99 -8.43
CA ALA A 258 29.12 9.36 -7.93
C ALA A 258 29.88 9.42 -6.59
N GLU A 259 30.84 10.33 -6.49
CA GLU A 259 31.60 10.63 -5.28
C GLU A 259 30.89 11.73 -4.48
N TYR A 260 30.66 11.48 -3.21
CA TYR A 260 29.98 12.38 -2.30
C TYR A 260 30.92 12.89 -1.22
N GLU A 261 30.76 14.16 -0.87
CA GLU A 261 31.35 14.73 0.33
C GLU A 261 30.37 14.58 1.49
N VAL A 262 30.82 13.98 2.59
CA VAL A 262 30.05 13.77 3.80
C VAL A 262 30.79 14.35 4.99
N LEU A 263 30.15 15.28 5.69
CA LEU A 263 30.64 15.81 6.96
C LEU A 263 29.99 15.04 8.11
N TYR A 264 30.78 14.23 8.83
CA TYR A 264 30.30 13.49 9.99
C TYR A 264 30.22 14.37 11.24
N ASP A 265 29.29 14.03 12.13
CA ASP A 265 29.08 14.71 13.40
C ASP A 265 30.32 14.50 14.31
N GLY A 266 31.08 15.57 14.56
CA GLY A 266 32.27 15.54 15.41
C GLY A 266 33.59 15.66 14.64
N ASP A 267 33.54 15.59 13.31
CA ASP A 267 34.69 15.83 12.44
C ASP A 267 34.68 17.27 11.91
N ASP A 268 35.86 17.86 11.75
CA ASP A 268 36.03 19.21 11.21
C ASP A 268 36.17 19.23 9.68
N GLU A 269 36.50 18.09 9.07
CA GLU A 269 36.76 17.95 7.63
C GLU A 269 35.77 16.98 6.97
N PRO A 270 35.32 17.28 5.73
CA PRO A 270 34.45 16.38 4.98
C PRO A 270 35.25 15.18 4.45
N HIS A 271 34.61 14.01 4.48
CA HIS A 271 35.13 12.77 3.92
C HIS A 271 34.55 12.53 2.53
N ILE A 272 35.37 11.98 1.63
CA ILE A 272 34.95 11.64 0.26
C ILE A 272 34.58 10.16 0.21
N ILE A 273 33.39 9.86 -0.32
CA ILE A 273 32.83 8.50 -0.40
C ILE A 273 32.34 8.24 -1.82
N ASP A 274 32.90 7.23 -2.48
CA ASP A 274 32.65 6.82 -3.87
C ASP A 274 31.57 5.72 -4.02
N HIS A 275 31.21 5.05 -2.92
CA HIS A 275 30.27 3.93 -2.91
C HIS A 275 28.95 4.17 -2.15
N LEU A 276 28.59 5.44 -1.92
CA LEU A 276 27.45 5.82 -1.06
C LEU A 276 26.11 5.19 -1.49
N LEU A 277 25.88 5.04 -2.80
CA LEU A 277 24.68 4.41 -3.35
C LEU A 277 24.66 2.88 -3.13
N GLU A 278 25.84 2.25 -3.15
CA GLU A 278 25.99 0.82 -2.86
C GLU A 278 25.79 0.56 -1.37
N ASP A 279 26.34 1.41 -0.50
CA ASP A 279 26.14 1.35 0.95
C ASP A 279 24.66 1.50 1.33
N TYR A 280 23.93 2.33 0.59
CA TYR A 280 22.48 2.43 0.76
C TYR A 280 21.75 1.14 0.34
N ARG A 281 22.17 0.51 -0.76
CA ARG A 281 21.59 -0.75 -1.25
C ARG A 281 21.91 -1.93 -0.33
N SER A 282 23.10 -1.95 0.27
CA SER A 282 23.55 -2.99 1.21
C SER A 282 22.98 -2.82 2.62
N CYS A 283 22.24 -1.73 2.88
CA CYS A 283 21.71 -1.32 4.19
C CYS A 283 22.78 -0.87 5.21
N SER A 284 24.02 -0.65 4.78
CA SER A 284 25.10 -0.02 5.56
C SER A 284 24.93 1.50 5.66
N LEU A 285 24.02 2.09 4.88
CA LEU A 285 23.63 3.51 4.97
C LEU A 285 22.12 3.67 5.13
N LYS A 286 21.70 4.56 6.02
CA LYS A 286 20.30 4.90 6.30
C LYS A 286 20.09 6.41 6.34
N PHE A 287 18.95 6.87 5.83
CA PHE A 287 18.54 8.26 6.01
C PHE A 287 17.95 8.47 7.41
N ILE A 288 18.45 9.49 8.12
CA ILE A 288 17.96 9.90 9.45
C ILE A 288 16.80 10.89 9.31
N ASP A 289 16.74 11.62 8.19
CA ASP A 289 15.76 12.66 7.91
C ASP A 289 14.37 12.15 7.46
N LEU A 290 14.15 10.83 7.43
CA LEU A 290 12.90 10.16 7.02
C LEU A 290 12.05 9.61 8.17
#